data_AF-A0A4R1BFG0-F1
#
_entry.id   AF-A0A4R1BFG0-F1
#
_cell.length_a   1.000
_cell.length_b   1.000
_cell.length_c   1.000
_cell.angle_alpha   90.00
_cell.angle_beta   90.00
_cell.angle_gamma   90.00
#
_symmetry.space_group_name_H-M   'P 1'
#
loop_
_entity.id
_entity.type
_entity.pdbx_description
1 polymer ?
#
loop_
_entity_poly.entity_id
_entity_poly.type
_entity_poly.pdbx_seq_one_letter_code
_entity_poly.pdbx_strand_id
1 'polypeptide(L)'
;MSLRPVAMTIAFFSFMLTTVFGLADMMYDFDYFIWQSVGVLIFGNLYFAAVFFLAMFYDLTDRPRRNLLAAFWLGAIPTAAYLYRLYELAVL
;
A
#
# COMPACT_ATOMS: atom_id res chain seq x y z
N MET A 1 -23.88 0.55 -7.69
CA MET A 1 -22.91 1.56 -7.25
C MET A 1 -21.63 1.39 -8.05
N SER A 2 -21.09 2.45 -8.65
CA SER A 2 -19.78 2.39 -9.31
C SER A 2 -18.69 2.19 -8.24
N LEU A 3 -17.80 1.19 -8.42
CA LEU A 3 -16.68 0.96 -7.50
C LEU A 3 -15.43 1.79 -7.86
N ARG A 4 -15.51 2.60 -8.92
CA ARG A 4 -14.41 3.45 -9.37
C ARG A 4 -13.95 4.47 -8.30
N PRO A 5 -14.85 5.18 -7.58
CA PRO A 5 -14.43 6.07 -6.49
C PRO A 5 -13.71 5.31 -5.38
N VAL A 6 -14.17 4.09 -5.07
CA VAL A 6 -13.56 3.23 -4.03
C VAL A 6 -12.13 2.85 -4.43
N ALA A 7 -11.92 2.43 -5.69
CA ALA A 7 -10.58 2.12 -6.19
C ALA A 7 -9.64 3.34 -6.16
N MET A 8 -10.13 4.53 -6.53
CA MET A 8 -9.36 5.78 -6.46
C MET A 8 -8.98 6.12 -5.02
N THR A 9 -9.89 5.96 -4.06
CA THR A 9 -9.62 6.18 -2.64
C THR A 9 -8.56 5.20 -2.14
N ILE A 10 -8.65 3.91 -2.49
CA ILE A 10 -7.64 2.90 -2.10
C ILE A 10 -6.27 3.25 -2.67
N ALA A 11 -6.20 3.66 -3.94
CA ALA A 11 -4.95 4.09 -4.55
C ALA A 11 -4.35 5.28 -3.78
N PHE A 12 -5.14 6.33 -3.56
CA PHE A 12 -4.68 7.53 -2.84
C PHE A 12 -4.19 7.21 -1.43
N PHE A 13 -4.94 6.41 -0.66
CA PHE A 13 -4.53 5.99 0.68
C PHE A 13 -3.26 5.15 0.65
N SER A 14 -3.11 4.26 -0.32
CA SER A 14 -1.88 3.48 -0.45
C SER A 14 -0.67 4.37 -0.68
N PHE A 15 -0.76 5.33 -1.60
CA PHE A 15 0.33 6.26 -1.88
C PHE A 15 0.71 7.09 -0.64
N MET A 16 -0.30 7.64 0.03
CA MET A 16 -0.13 8.38 1.29
C MET A 16 0.58 7.52 2.35
N LEU A 17 0.03 6.34 2.67
CA LEU A 17 0.55 5.49 3.74
C LEU A 17 1.96 5.01 3.46
N THR A 18 2.27 4.58 2.24
CA THR A 18 3.60 4.06 1.93
C THR A 18 4.65 5.16 1.93
N THR A 19 4.27 6.38 1.53
CA THR A 19 5.15 7.54 1.59
C THR A 19 5.41 7.96 3.03
N VAL A 20 4.35 8.06 3.85
CA VAL A 20 4.47 8.44 5.26
C VAL A 20 5.27 7.40 6.04
N PHE A 21 4.96 6.11 5.91
CA PHE A 21 5.67 5.05 6.61
C PHE A 21 7.11 4.89 6.13
N GLY A 22 7.35 4.92 4.82
CA GLY A 22 8.70 4.85 4.28
C GLY A 22 9.59 6.00 4.77
N LEU A 23 9.05 7.23 4.81
CA LEU A 23 9.78 8.39 5.32
C LEU A 23 9.93 8.36 6.85
N ALA A 24 8.89 7.98 7.59
CA ALA A 24 8.93 7.93 9.05
C ALA A 24 10.01 6.96 9.56
N ASP A 25 10.13 5.79 8.94
CA ASP A 25 11.18 4.83 9.28
C ASP A 25 12.59 5.35 9.01
N MET A 26 12.79 5.99 7.84
CA MET A 26 14.08 6.60 7.51
C MET A 26 14.47 7.70 8.50
N MET A 27 13.49 8.39 9.08
CA MET A 27 13.71 9.44 10.08
C MET A 27 13.97 8.88 11.48
N TYR A 28 13.45 7.69 11.81
CA TYR A 28 13.57 7.11 13.15
C TYR A 28 14.95 6.48 13.37
N ASP A 29 15.36 5.56 12.49
CA ASP A 29 16.70 4.95 12.54
C ASP A 29 17.11 4.46 11.15
N PHE A 30 17.86 5.31 10.45
CA PHE A 30 18.24 5.08 9.06
C PHE A 30 19.05 3.80 8.87
N ASP A 31 20.01 3.51 9.75
CA ASP A 31 20.93 2.38 9.57
C ASP A 31 20.23 1.03 9.73
N TYR A 32 19.21 0.96 10.61
CA TYR A 32 18.44 -0.26 10.81
C TYR A 32 17.30 -0.42 9.80
N PHE A 33 16.59 0.66 9.46
CA PHE A 33 15.33 0.57 8.71
C PHE A 33 15.43 0.82 7.20
N ILE A 34 16.55 1.31 6.67
CA ILE A 34 16.64 1.73 5.25
C ILE A 34 16.11 0.70 4.26
N TRP A 35 16.44 -0.58 4.43
CA TRP A 35 16.01 -1.64 3.52
C TRP A 35 14.50 -1.90 3.62
N GLN A 36 13.92 -1.78 4.82
CA GLN A 36 12.48 -1.93 5.02
C GLN A 36 11.73 -0.73 4.45
N SER A 37 12.22 0.49 4.70
CA SER A 37 11.67 1.73 4.12
C SER A 37 11.69 1.71 2.60
N VAL A 38 12.81 1.31 2.00
CA VAL A 38 12.94 1.16 0.54
C VAL A 38 11.98 0.10 0.02
N GLY A 39 11.86 -1.03 0.71
CA GLY A 39 10.91 -2.10 0.35
C GLY A 39 9.46 -1.61 0.38
N VAL A 40 9.05 -0.90 1.43
CA VAL A 40 7.71 -0.32 1.58
C VAL A 40 7.44 0.73 0.51
N LEU A 41 8.43 1.58 0.20
CA LEU A 41 8.30 2.59 -0.86
C LEU A 41 8.15 1.94 -2.24
N ILE A 42 8.99 0.96 -2.59
CA ILE A 42 8.91 0.28 -3.89
C ILE A 42 7.58 -0.47 -4.01
N PHE A 43 7.26 -1.31 -3.03
CA PHE A 43 6.02 -2.08 -3.03
C PHE A 43 4.80 -1.17 -3.07
N GLY A 44 4.80 -0.12 -2.24
CA GLY A 44 3.73 0.86 -2.15
C GLY A 44 3.46 1.60 -3.44
N ASN A 45 4.51 2.06 -4.13
CA ASN A 45 4.38 2.75 -5.41
C ASN A 45 3.91 1.80 -6.53
N LEU A 46 4.42 0.56 -6.57
CA LEU A 46 3.96 -0.45 -7.53
C LEU A 46 2.50 -0.82 -7.32
N TYR A 47 2.10 -1.00 -6.06
CA TYR A 47 0.71 -1.29 -5.70
C TYR A 47 -0.21 -0.10 -6.00
N PHE A 48 0.21 1.13 -5.67
CA PHE A 48 -0.50 2.35 -6.05
C PHE A 48 -0.75 2.41 -7.56
N ALA A 49 0.29 2.21 -8.37
CA ALA A 49 0.18 2.21 -9.82
C ALA A 49 -0.82 1.14 -10.29
N ALA A 50 -0.74 -0.08 -9.76
CA ALA A 50 -1.65 -1.17 -10.12
C ALA A 50 -3.12 -0.86 -9.79
N VAL A 51 -3.41 -0.31 -8.61
CA VAL A 51 -4.78 0.06 -8.22
C VAL A 51 -5.27 1.28 -8.99
N PHE A 52 -4.40 2.24 -9.28
CA PHE A 52 -4.72 3.40 -10.10
C PHE A 52 -5.07 2.99 -11.54
N PHE A 53 -4.30 2.10 -12.15
CA PHE A 53 -4.62 1.52 -13.45
C PHE A 53 -5.94 0.75 -13.43
N LEU A 54 -6.20 -0.03 -12.38
CA LEU A 54 -7.48 -0.73 -12.19
C LEU A 54 -8.65 0.26 -12.09
N ALA A 55 -8.45 1.42 -11.44
CA ALA A 55 -9.45 2.46 -11.32
C ALA A 55 -9.68 3.22 -12.65
N MET A 56 -8.62 3.46 -13.43
CA MET A 56 -8.71 4.11 -14.74
C MET A 56 -9.40 3.22 -15.78
N PHE A 57 -9.05 1.92 -15.81
CA PHE A 57 -9.57 0.94 -16.76
C PHE A 57 -10.67 0.06 -16.16
N TYR A 58 -11.36 0.58 -15.15
CA TYR A 58 -12.42 -0.12 -14.43
C TYR A 58 -13.50 -0.67 -15.39
N ASP A 59 -13.89 0.14 -16.37
CA ASP A 59 -14.94 -0.20 -17.34
C ASP A 59 -14.50 -1.26 -18.37
N LEU A 60 -13.19 -1.49 -18.54
CA LEU A 60 -12.62 -2.52 -19.43
C LEU A 60 -12.40 -3.85 -18.72
N THR A 61 -12.66 -3.93 -17.41
CA THR A 61 -12.30 -5.09 -16.59
C THR A 61 -13.50 -6.03 -16.45
N ASP A 62 -13.32 -7.32 -16.78
CA ASP A 62 -14.41 -8.31 -16.74
C ASP A 62 -14.97 -8.58 -15.33
N ARG A 63 -14.16 -8.39 -14.28
CA ARG A 63 -14.50 -8.72 -12.88
C ARG A 63 -13.99 -7.69 -11.87
N PRO A 64 -14.48 -6.44 -11.93
CA PRO A 64 -13.95 -5.33 -11.16
C PRO A 64 -14.00 -5.57 -9.65
N ARG A 65 -15.12 -6.12 -9.15
CA ARG A 65 -15.30 -6.41 -7.70
C ARG A 65 -14.27 -7.40 -7.16
N ARG A 66 -13.96 -8.47 -7.91
CA ARG A 66 -12.98 -9.48 -7.49
C ARG A 66 -11.56 -8.89 -7.49
N ASN A 67 -11.23 -8.11 -8.51
CA ASN A 67 -9.92 -7.46 -8.63
C ASN A 67 -9.71 -6.44 -7.53
N LEU A 68 -10.76 -5.72 -7.13
CA LEU A 68 -10.71 -4.73 -6.05
C LEU A 68 -10.56 -5.39 -4.67
N LEU A 69 -11.19 -6.54 -4.44
CA LEU A 69 -10.96 -7.36 -3.24
C LEU A 69 -9.54 -7.93 -3.21
N ALA A 70 -9.04 -8.43 -4.34
CA ALA A 70 -7.67 -8.92 -4.44
C ALA A 70 -6.65 -7.81 -4.16
N ALA A 71 -6.86 -6.62 -4.74
CA ALA A 71 -6.07 -5.44 -4.44
C ALA A 71 -6.09 -5.14 -2.94
N PHE A 72 -7.27 -5.01 -2.33
CA PHE A 72 -7.38 -4.76 -0.88
C PHE A 72 -6.55 -5.72 -0.04
N TRP A 73 -6.63 -7.03 -0.28
CA TRP A 73 -5.86 -8.03 0.46
C TRP A 73 -4.36 -7.93 0.20
N LEU A 74 -3.96 -7.68 -1.05
CA LEU A 74 -2.56 -7.47 -1.43
C LEU A 74 -1.95 -6.24 -0.76
N GLY A 75 -2.74 -5.19 -0.50
CA GLY A 75 -2.29 -4.03 0.29
C GLY A 75 -2.31 -4.30 1.80
N ALA A 76 -3.35 -4.96 2.31
CA ALA A 76 -3.58 -5.17 3.74
C ALA A 76 -2.54 -6.09 4.38
N ILE A 77 -2.17 -7.20 3.72
CA ILE A 77 -1.21 -8.19 4.24
C ILE A 77 0.17 -7.56 4.54
N PRO A 78 0.87 -6.93 3.57
CA PRO A 78 2.16 -6.31 3.83
C PRO A 78 2.08 -5.13 4.79
N THR A 79 0.96 -4.37 4.78
CA THR A 79 0.74 -3.30 5.77
C THR A 79 0.64 -3.87 7.19
N ALA A 80 -0.09 -4.97 7.38
CA ALA A 80 -0.21 -5.63 8.69
C ALA A 80 1.14 -6.22 9.16
N ALA A 81 1.88 -6.86 8.25
CA ALA A 81 3.22 -7.38 8.54
C ALA A 81 4.20 -6.27 8.95
N TYR A 82 4.13 -5.12 8.26
CA TYR A 82 4.91 -3.94 8.57
C TYR A 82 4.56 -3.37 9.96
N LEU A 83 3.27 -3.16 10.25
CA LEU A 83 2.82 -2.69 11.57
C LEU A 83 3.21 -3.64 12.71
N TYR A 84 3.17 -4.95 12.46
CA TYR A 84 3.62 -5.95 13.43
C TYR A 84 5.12 -5.84 13.72
N ARG A 85 5.95 -5.68 12.67
CA ARG A 85 7.39 -5.45 12.82
C ARG A 85 7.68 -4.20 13.65
N LEU A 86 6.95 -3.12 13.37
CA LEU A 86 7.09 -1.84 14.05
C LEU A 86 6.67 -1.93 15.53
N TYR A 87 5.63 -2.72 15.82
CA TYR A 87 5.23 -3.07 17.19
C TYR A 87 6.30 -3.87 17.94
N GLU A 88 6.89 -4.90 17.32
CA GLU A 88 7.98 -5.68 17.94
C GLU A 88 9.15 -4.77 18.34
N LEU A 89 9.49 -3.79 17.51
CA LEU A 89 10.57 -2.84 17.77
C LEU A 89 10.24 -1.80 18.83
N ALA A 90 8.97 -1.39 18.96
CA ALA A 90 8.54 -0.43 19.97
C ALA A 90 8.46 -1.02 21.39
N VAL A 91 8.36 -2.35 21.51
CA VAL A 91 8.26 -3.07 22.79
C VAL A 91 9.63 -3.56 23.29
N LEU A 92 10.63 -3.66 22.43
CA LEU A 92 12.02 -3.99 22.76
C LEU A 92 12.77 -2.78 23.32
#